data_AF-A0AAV5KT68-F1
#
_entry.id   AF-A0AAV5KT68-F1
#
_cell.length_a   1.000
_cell.length_b   1.000
_cell.length_c   1.000
_cell.angle_alpha   90.00
_cell.angle_beta   90.00
_cell.angle_gamma   90.00
#
_symmetry.space_group_name_H-M   'P 1'
#
loop_
_entity.id
_entity.type
_entity.pdbx_description
1 polymer ?
#
loop_
_entity_poly.entity_id
_entity_poly.type
_entity_poly.pdbx_seq_one_letter_code
_entity_poly.pdbx_strand_id
1 'polypeptide(L)'
;MIILPLHKQWTGDEEEAVETIGDAWRDVNQMVLRCAPCSVAVFVDRGFGSGSEEVLEPTTTQKRIGVLFTGGANDREALAFGGRMAEPQPNRVTLVRLLVRDENEIGTVGRQEQDQNEAAVSQFRQRWDGNIQYEEKVVSNVEEGVLAVGQTQEYELLVVGNGMSRSTMVAEHNHNKHAELGPIGNILASSDDGITASVLVIQQYTANDNEATG
;
A
#
# COMPACT_ATOMS: atom_id res chain seq x y z
N MET A 1 -11.99 9.13 1.99
CA MET A 1 -10.86 8.53 1.27
C MET A 1 -11.20 8.56 -0.21
N ILE A 2 -10.25 8.92 -1.07
CA ILE A 2 -10.38 8.89 -2.53
C ILE A 2 -9.47 7.79 -3.06
N ILE A 3 -9.92 7.01 -4.05
CA ILE A 3 -9.10 6.02 -4.74
C ILE A 3 -8.92 6.46 -6.19
N LEU A 4 -7.67 6.52 -6.64
CA LEU A 4 -7.27 6.95 -7.96
C LEU A 4 -6.65 5.76 -8.70
N PRO A 5 -7.02 5.49 -9.96
CA PRO A 5 -6.26 4.55 -10.77
C PRO A 5 -4.88 5.12 -11.10
N LEU A 6 -3.87 4.25 -11.16
CA LEU A 6 -2.60 4.57 -11.80
C LEU A 6 -2.85 4.75 -13.30
N HIS A 7 -2.16 5.71 -13.91
CA HIS A 7 -2.28 6.05 -15.34
C HIS A 7 -1.80 4.94 -16.31
N LYS A 8 -1.29 3.83 -15.78
CA LYS A 8 -0.81 2.66 -16.53
C LYS A 8 -1.66 1.44 -16.20
N GLN A 9 -2.17 0.77 -17.23
CA GLN A 9 -2.93 -0.47 -17.09
C GLN A 9 -2.05 -1.65 -17.48
N TRP A 10 -2.00 -2.67 -16.63
CA TRP A 10 -1.29 -3.91 -16.91
C TRP A 10 -2.20 -4.85 -17.69
N THR A 11 -1.92 -5.11 -18.97
CA THR A 11 -2.65 -6.10 -19.78
C THR A 11 -1.86 -7.40 -19.78
N GLY A 12 -2.53 -8.51 -19.48
CA GLY A 12 -1.90 -9.77 -19.03
C GLY A 12 -0.96 -10.49 -20.00
N ASP A 13 -0.74 -10.01 -21.22
CA ASP A 13 0.05 -10.67 -22.26
C ASP A 13 1.27 -9.87 -22.76
N GLU A 14 1.42 -8.60 -22.35
CA GLU A 14 2.54 -7.76 -22.80
C GLU A 14 3.40 -7.34 -21.61
N GLU A 15 4.72 -7.55 -21.70
CA GLU A 15 5.73 -7.10 -20.71
C GLU A 15 5.78 -5.57 -20.59
N GLU A 16 5.09 -4.84 -21.47
CA GLU A 16 4.95 -3.39 -21.43
C GLU A 16 3.53 -2.99 -20.98
N ALA A 17 3.44 -2.24 -19.89
CA ALA A 17 2.19 -1.62 -19.48
C ALA A 17 1.66 -0.72 -20.61
N VAL A 18 0.46 -1.00 -21.10
CA VAL A 18 -0.20 -0.15 -22.11
C VAL A 18 -0.45 1.21 -21.48
N GLU A 19 0.29 2.23 -21.95
CA GLU A 19 0.13 3.63 -21.55
C GLU A 19 -1.23 4.14 -22.01
N THR A 20 -2.26 3.87 -21.22
CA THR A 20 -3.64 4.08 -21.68
C THR A 20 -4.11 5.51 -21.40
N ILE A 21 -3.43 6.26 -20.51
CA ILE A 21 -3.80 7.65 -20.19
C ILE A 21 -2.51 8.45 -19.94
N GLY A 22 -2.14 9.37 -20.84
CA GLY A 22 -0.84 10.08 -20.82
C GLY A 22 -0.57 10.97 -19.59
N ASP A 23 0.56 11.69 -19.62
CA ASP A 23 1.12 12.52 -18.52
C ASP A 23 0.09 13.40 -17.77
N ALA A 24 -0.99 13.84 -18.42
CA ALA A 24 -2.05 14.63 -17.81
C ALA A 24 -2.74 13.92 -16.61
N TRP A 25 -2.86 12.59 -16.61
CA TRP A 25 -3.45 11.87 -15.48
C TRP A 25 -2.52 11.82 -14.27
N ARG A 26 -1.21 11.81 -14.51
CA ARG A 26 -0.20 11.91 -13.45
C ARG A 26 -0.35 13.24 -12.70
N ASP A 27 -0.51 14.35 -13.43
CA ASP A 27 -0.71 15.67 -12.83
C ASP A 27 -1.99 15.73 -11.98
N VAL A 28 -3.08 15.10 -12.46
CA VAL A 28 -4.33 14.98 -11.69
C VAL A 28 -4.10 14.17 -10.41
N ASN A 29 -3.44 13.01 -10.50
CA ASN A 29 -3.15 12.17 -9.34
C ASN A 29 -2.32 12.93 -8.30
N GLN A 30 -1.28 13.64 -8.74
CA GLN A 30 -0.46 14.47 -7.86
C GLN A 30 -1.24 15.62 -7.23
N MET A 31 -2.12 16.27 -7.99
CA MET A 31 -2.98 17.33 -7.46
C MET A 31 -3.90 16.80 -6.36
N VAL A 32 -4.53 15.65 -6.58
CA VAL A 32 -5.42 15.03 -5.58
C VAL A 32 -4.62 14.61 -4.35
N LEU A 33 -3.47 13.95 -4.51
CA LEU A 33 -2.59 13.56 -3.41
C LEU A 33 -2.17 14.75 -2.52
N ARG A 34 -2.00 15.93 -3.12
CA ARG A 34 -1.58 17.15 -2.40
C ARG A 34 -2.74 17.92 -1.75
N CYS A 35 -3.89 17.98 -2.42
CA CYS A 35 -4.95 18.93 -2.07
C CYS A 35 -6.23 18.31 -1.51
N ALA A 36 -6.38 16.97 -1.57
CA ALA A 36 -7.58 16.33 -1.05
C ALA A 36 -7.68 16.48 0.47
N PRO A 37 -8.85 16.90 1.01
CA PRO A 37 -9.09 16.98 2.46
C PRO A 37 -9.40 15.60 3.08
N CYS A 38 -8.83 14.53 2.55
CA CYS A 38 -9.02 13.16 3.03
C CYS A 38 -7.92 12.24 2.48
N SER A 39 -7.74 11.07 3.10
CA SER A 39 -6.73 10.09 2.67
C SER A 39 -6.93 9.72 1.20
N VAL A 40 -5.85 9.54 0.47
CA VAL A 40 -5.87 9.23 -0.96
C VAL A 40 -5.16 7.90 -1.16
N ALA A 41 -5.71 7.04 -2.01
CA ALA A 41 -5.10 5.79 -2.42
C ALA A 41 -4.86 5.79 -3.93
N VAL A 42 -3.72 5.29 -4.37
CA VAL A 42 -3.42 5.06 -5.79
C VAL A 42 -3.42 3.55 -6.04
N PHE A 43 -4.20 3.14 -7.03
CA PHE A 43 -4.47 1.74 -7.34
C PHE A 43 -3.76 1.33 -8.63
N VAL A 44 -2.86 0.37 -8.52
CA VAL A 44 -2.19 -0.32 -9.63
C VAL A 44 -2.98 -1.58 -9.94
N ASP A 45 -3.72 -1.55 -11.04
CA ASP A 45 -4.57 -2.66 -11.45
C ASP A 45 -3.79 -3.70 -12.26
N ARG A 46 -3.82 -4.95 -11.78
CA ARG A 46 -3.29 -6.14 -12.43
C ARG A 46 -4.37 -7.23 -12.58
N GLY A 47 -5.63 -6.83 -12.70
CA GLY A 47 -6.76 -7.74 -12.86
C GLY A 47 -7.44 -8.13 -11.55
N PHE A 48 -7.26 -7.35 -10.48
CA PHE A 48 -7.96 -7.64 -9.22
C PHE A 48 -9.47 -7.49 -9.39
N GLY A 49 -10.21 -8.55 -9.05
CA GLY A 49 -11.66 -8.57 -9.23
C GLY A 49 -12.13 -8.94 -10.64
N SER A 50 -11.23 -9.12 -11.61
CA SER A 50 -11.57 -9.80 -12.86
C SER A 50 -11.77 -11.29 -12.57
N GLY A 51 -13.02 -11.71 -12.48
CA GLY A 51 -13.37 -13.12 -12.63
C GLY A 51 -13.23 -13.49 -14.10
N SER A 52 -12.91 -14.75 -14.40
CA SER A 52 -13.06 -15.28 -15.75
C SER A 52 -14.46 -14.94 -16.27
N GLU A 53 -14.55 -14.30 -17.43
CA GLU A 53 -15.78 -13.86 -18.13
C GLU A 53 -16.76 -15.00 -18.51
N GLU A 54 -16.66 -16.19 -17.92
CA GLU A 54 -17.40 -17.38 -18.33
C GLU A 54 -18.52 -17.85 -17.37
N VAL A 55 -18.83 -17.16 -16.28
CA VAL A 55 -19.91 -17.62 -15.39
C VAL A 55 -20.90 -16.50 -15.04
N LEU A 56 -22.14 -16.68 -15.51
CA LEU A 56 -23.33 -15.85 -15.32
C LEU A 56 -23.86 -15.81 -13.86
N GLU A 57 -23.03 -16.10 -12.86
CA GLU A 57 -23.42 -16.09 -11.44
C GLU A 57 -22.43 -15.23 -10.63
N PRO A 58 -22.90 -14.39 -9.68
CA PRO A 58 -22.03 -13.66 -8.77
C PRO A 58 -21.42 -14.65 -7.76
N THR A 59 -20.45 -15.45 -8.19
CA THR A 59 -19.68 -16.27 -7.27
C THR A 59 -18.86 -15.32 -6.43
N THR A 60 -19.17 -15.23 -5.13
CA THR A 60 -18.34 -14.55 -4.14
C THR A 60 -16.99 -15.27 -4.07
N THR A 61 -16.07 -14.98 -4.99
CA THR A 61 -14.74 -15.58 -4.99
C THR A 61 -13.95 -14.97 -3.83
N GLN A 62 -13.45 -15.82 -2.95
CA GLN A 62 -12.60 -15.44 -1.84
C GLN A 62 -11.35 -14.72 -2.35
N LYS A 63 -11.22 -13.43 -2.06
CA LYS A 63 -10.03 -12.63 -2.41
C LYS A 63 -8.97 -12.72 -1.32
N ARG A 64 -7.71 -12.91 -1.71
CA ARG A 64 -6.55 -12.89 -0.80
C ARG A 64 -5.93 -11.50 -0.78
N ILE A 65 -5.98 -10.84 0.36
CA ILE A 65 -5.57 -9.44 0.53
C ILE A 65 -4.45 -9.40 1.56
N GLY A 66 -3.28 -8.90 1.17
CA GLY A 66 -2.17 -8.65 2.07
C GLY A 66 -2.13 -7.19 2.49
N VAL A 67 -1.95 -6.91 3.77
CA VAL A 67 -1.74 -5.56 4.31
C VAL A 67 -0.30 -5.49 4.81
N LEU A 68 0.54 -4.71 4.12
CA LEU A 68 1.95 -4.57 4.49
C LEU A 68 2.12 -3.43 5.51
N PHE A 69 2.79 -3.72 6.61
CA PHE A 69 3.06 -2.75 7.67
C PHE A 69 4.56 -2.68 7.95
N THR A 70 5.17 -1.57 7.55
CA THR A 70 6.57 -1.20 7.80
C THR A 70 6.69 -0.16 8.93
N GLY A 71 5.60 0.54 9.23
CA GLY A 71 5.49 1.54 10.29
C GLY A 71 5.30 2.95 9.76
N GLY A 72 4.63 3.79 10.55
CA GLY A 72 4.38 5.19 10.21
C GLY A 72 2.91 5.50 9.94
N ALA A 73 2.62 6.78 9.67
CA ALA A 73 1.27 7.31 9.58
C ALA A 73 0.46 6.68 8.42
N ASN A 74 1.06 6.63 7.22
CA ASN A 74 0.44 6.06 6.03
C ASN A 74 0.14 4.56 6.19
N ASP A 75 1.03 3.82 6.84
CA ASP A 75 0.83 2.38 7.10
C ASP A 75 -0.29 2.13 8.11
N ARG A 76 -0.48 3.02 9.09
CA ARG A 76 -1.62 2.93 10.02
C ARG A 76 -2.95 3.20 9.32
N GLU A 77 -2.99 4.10 8.34
CA GLU A 77 -4.17 4.30 7.50
C GLU A 77 -4.42 3.08 6.60
N ALA A 78 -3.35 2.51 6.02
CA ALA A 78 -3.43 1.28 5.23
C ALA A 78 -3.96 0.10 6.06
N LEU A 79 -3.52 -0.01 7.32
CA LEU A 79 -4.00 -0.97 8.30
C LEU A 79 -5.50 -0.78 8.57
N ALA A 80 -5.94 0.44 8.86
CA ALA A 80 -7.35 0.74 9.10
C ALA A 80 -8.22 0.41 7.88
N PHE A 81 -7.74 0.70 6.67
CA PHE A 81 -8.44 0.39 5.42
C PHE A 81 -8.50 -1.12 5.16
N GLY A 82 -7.37 -1.83 5.25
CA GLY A 82 -7.28 -3.26 5.03
C GLY A 82 -8.14 -4.07 6.01
N GLY A 83 -8.31 -3.58 7.25
CA GLY A 83 -9.24 -4.19 8.21
C GLY A 83 -10.69 -4.17 7.75
N ARG A 84 -11.13 -3.05 7.16
CA ARG A 84 -12.50 -2.96 6.61
C ARG A 84 -12.71 -3.93 5.46
N MET A 85 -11.65 -4.36 4.77
CA MET A 85 -11.73 -5.40 3.74
C MET A 85 -11.89 -6.82 4.29
N ALA A 86 -11.76 -7.00 5.62
CA ALA A 86 -12.07 -8.26 6.30
C ALA A 86 -13.56 -8.40 6.65
N GLU A 87 -14.36 -7.33 6.60
CA GLU A 87 -15.82 -7.40 6.82
C GLU A 87 -16.56 -8.15 5.70
N PRO A 88 -16.30 -7.90 4.40
CA PRO A 88 -17.00 -8.59 3.33
C PRO A 88 -16.52 -10.04 3.25
N GLN A 89 -17.42 -10.98 3.54
CA GLN A 89 -17.18 -12.38 3.19
C GLN A 89 -17.17 -12.53 1.66
N PRO A 90 -16.24 -13.31 1.08
CA PRO A 90 -15.39 -14.31 1.71
C PRO A 90 -13.90 -13.91 1.72
N ASN A 91 -13.56 -12.63 1.87
CA ASN A 91 -12.17 -12.16 1.79
C ASN A 91 -11.28 -12.76 2.89
N ARG A 92 -10.02 -13.07 2.55
CA ARG A 92 -8.95 -13.40 3.50
C ARG A 92 -7.99 -12.23 3.56
N VAL A 93 -7.88 -11.62 4.74
CA VAL A 93 -6.95 -10.52 4.98
C VAL A 93 -5.80 -11.02 5.85
N THR A 94 -4.57 -10.78 5.41
CA THR A 94 -3.34 -11.09 6.17
C THR A 94 -2.58 -9.79 6.43
N LEU A 95 -2.30 -9.49 7.69
CA LEU A 95 -1.38 -8.44 8.09
C LEU A 95 0.05 -8.99 8.09
N VAL A 96 0.91 -8.42 7.25
CA VAL A 96 2.34 -8.72 7.18
C VAL A 96 3.12 -7.55 7.75
N ARG A 97 3.71 -7.72 8.93
CA ARG A 97 4.55 -6.71 9.59
C ARG A 97 6.02 -6.98 9.28
N LEU A 98 6.70 -6.02 8.67
CA LEU A 98 8.15 -6.06 8.45
C LEU A 98 8.87 -5.40 9.63
N LEU A 99 9.82 -6.13 10.23
CA LEU A 99 10.65 -5.64 11.33
C LEU A 99 12.11 -5.57 10.88
N VAL A 100 12.73 -4.39 10.93
CA VAL A 100 14.14 -4.22 10.58
C VAL A 100 15.02 -4.61 11.76
N ARG A 101 16.12 -5.33 11.50
CA ARG A 101 17.07 -5.78 12.53
C ARG A 101 17.90 -4.68 13.21
N ASP A 102 17.82 -3.42 12.78
CA ASP A 102 18.71 -2.38 13.28
C ASP A 102 18.25 -1.72 14.58
N GLU A 103 19.08 -1.90 15.62
CA GLU A 103 18.95 -1.38 16.99
C GLU A 103 19.56 0.02 17.15
N ASN A 104 19.47 0.91 16.15
CA ASN A 104 20.07 2.24 16.27
C ASN A 104 19.11 3.25 16.92
N GLU A 105 19.42 3.58 18.18
CA GLU A 105 18.96 4.68 19.04
C GLU A 105 17.70 5.41 18.57
N ILE A 106 16.56 4.83 18.93
CA ILE A 106 15.25 5.43 18.80
C ILE A 106 15.19 6.63 19.75
N GLY A 107 15.47 7.83 19.24
CA GLY A 107 15.22 9.09 19.96
C GLY A 107 13.75 9.20 20.40
N THR A 108 13.43 10.11 21.32
CA THR A 108 12.08 10.27 21.89
C THR A 108 10.95 10.31 20.86
N VAL A 109 11.17 10.94 19.69
CA VAL A 109 10.20 11.00 18.58
C VAL A 109 9.99 9.63 17.92
N GLY A 110 11.06 8.84 17.74
CA GLY A 110 10.94 7.48 17.22
C GLY A 110 10.23 6.55 18.20
N ARG A 111 10.37 6.80 19.51
CA ARG A 111 9.71 5.99 20.54
C ARG A 111 8.21 6.22 20.56
N GLN A 112 7.80 7.49 20.48
CA GLN A 112 6.39 7.87 20.32
C GLN A 112 5.78 7.22 19.06
N GLU A 113 6.50 7.27 17.93
CA GLU A 113 6.03 6.66 16.68
C GLU A 113 5.94 5.13 16.79
N GLN A 114 6.91 4.50 17.45
CA GLN A 114 6.90 3.07 17.72
C GLN A 114 5.73 2.66 18.63
N ASP A 115 5.48 3.42 19.70
CA ASP A 115 4.35 3.19 20.61
C ASP A 115 3.01 3.33 19.87
N GLN A 116 2.89 4.32 18.98
CA GLN A 116 1.72 4.47 18.11
C GLN A 116 1.56 3.31 17.13
N ASN A 117 2.66 2.84 16.54
CA ASN A 117 2.65 1.70 15.63
C ASN A 117 2.24 0.41 16.36
N GLU A 118 2.77 0.17 17.55
CA GLU A 118 2.43 -0.99 18.37
C GLU A 118 0.97 -0.95 18.84
N ALA A 119 0.50 0.22 19.27
CA ALA A 119 -0.90 0.42 19.63
C ALA A 119 -1.82 0.18 18.43
N ALA A 120 -1.46 0.66 17.24
CA ALA A 120 -2.25 0.47 16.02
C ALA A 120 -2.34 -1.02 15.62
N VAL A 121 -1.22 -1.74 15.61
CA VAL A 121 -1.19 -3.19 15.32
C VAL A 121 -1.98 -3.97 16.38
N SER A 122 -1.81 -3.64 17.66
CA SER A 122 -2.53 -4.29 18.76
C SER A 122 -4.05 -4.09 18.66
N GLN A 123 -4.50 -2.85 18.42
CA GLN A 123 -5.92 -2.54 18.24
C GLN A 123 -6.50 -3.22 17.01
N PHE A 124 -5.75 -3.26 15.92
CA PHE A 124 -6.17 -3.94 14.69
C PHE A 124 -6.38 -5.44 14.92
N ARG A 125 -5.39 -6.10 15.55
CA ARG A 125 -5.49 -7.54 15.87
C ARG A 125 -6.65 -7.83 16.79
N GLN A 126 -6.88 -6.98 17.81
CA GLN A 126 -8.02 -7.14 18.71
C GLN A 126 -9.36 -6.96 17.98
N ARG A 127 -9.45 -5.98 17.07
CA ARG A 127 -10.71 -5.66 16.37
C ARG A 127 -11.13 -6.74 15.37
N TRP A 128 -10.15 -7.42 14.79
CA TRP A 128 -10.31 -8.41 13.73
C TRP A 128 -9.93 -9.83 14.14
N ASP A 129 -9.88 -10.10 15.45
CA ASP A 129 -9.49 -11.40 15.98
C ASP A 129 -10.32 -12.53 15.35
N GLY A 130 -9.63 -13.59 14.88
CA GLY A 130 -10.23 -14.71 14.15
C GLY A 130 -10.62 -14.45 12.69
N ASN A 131 -10.65 -13.21 12.22
CA ASN A 131 -11.00 -12.86 10.82
C ASN A 131 -9.78 -12.58 9.94
N ILE A 132 -8.62 -12.32 10.54
CA ILE A 132 -7.38 -11.98 9.84
C ILE A 132 -6.23 -12.90 10.25
N GLN A 133 -5.27 -13.06 9.36
CA GLN A 133 -3.97 -13.66 9.68
C GLN A 133 -2.97 -12.57 10.05
N TYR A 134 -1.99 -12.92 10.88
CA TYR A 134 -0.93 -12.02 11.31
C TYR A 134 0.42 -12.70 11.16
N GLU A 135 1.32 -12.07 10.42
CA GLU A 135 2.69 -12.54 10.17
C GLU A 135 3.70 -11.44 10.47
N GLU A 136 4.79 -11.79 11.17
CA GLU A 136 5.94 -10.93 11.36
C GLU A 136 7.12 -11.47 10.55
N LYS A 137 7.76 -10.62 9.76
CA LYS A 137 8.96 -10.97 8.98
C LYS A 137 10.10 -10.03 9.39
N VAL A 138 11.13 -10.62 9.98
CA VAL A 138 12.35 -9.90 10.35
C VAL A 138 13.25 -9.81 9.13
N VAL A 139 13.53 -8.58 8.67
CA VAL A 139 14.26 -8.29 7.44
C VAL A 139 15.50 -7.43 7.73
N SER A 140 16.53 -7.59 6.90
CA SER A 140 17.73 -6.74 6.97
C SER A 140 17.50 -5.40 6.26
N ASN A 141 16.71 -5.41 5.18
CA ASN A 141 16.30 -4.24 4.42
C ASN A 141 14.79 -4.30 4.17
N VAL A 142 14.08 -3.19 4.39
CA VAL A 142 12.63 -3.14 4.15
C VAL A 142 12.30 -3.27 2.67
N GLU A 143 13.11 -2.70 1.76
CA GLU A 143 12.90 -2.82 0.30
C GLU A 143 12.92 -4.29 -0.14
N GLU A 144 13.90 -5.06 0.36
CA GLU A 144 14.01 -6.49 0.11
C GLU A 144 12.81 -7.25 0.71
N GLY A 145 12.39 -6.87 1.92
CA GLY A 145 11.20 -7.43 2.57
C GLY A 145 9.90 -7.18 1.79
N VAL A 146 9.71 -5.95 1.30
CA VAL A 146 8.57 -5.53 0.47
C VAL A 146 8.55 -6.36 -0.82
N LEU A 147 9.69 -6.43 -1.51
CA LEU A 147 9.84 -7.20 -2.74
C LEU A 147 9.54 -8.68 -2.51
N ALA A 148 10.10 -9.28 -1.46
CA ALA A 148 9.87 -10.68 -1.12
C ALA A 148 8.38 -10.97 -0.84
N VAL A 149 7.65 -10.04 -0.20
CA VAL A 149 6.20 -10.17 0.00
C VAL A 149 5.45 -10.07 -1.32
N GLY A 150 5.83 -9.13 -2.21
CA GLY A 150 5.26 -9.01 -3.55
C GLY A 150 5.42 -10.28 -4.39
N GLN A 151 6.56 -10.96 -4.24
CA GLN A 151 6.93 -12.15 -5.00
C GLN A 151 6.33 -13.46 -4.49
N THR A 152 5.68 -13.49 -3.31
CA THR A 152 5.08 -14.74 -2.82
C THR A 152 3.90 -15.20 -3.65
N GLN A 153 3.26 -14.28 -4.40
CA GLN A 153 2.04 -14.52 -5.17
C GLN A 153 0.87 -15.06 -4.33
N GLU A 154 0.97 -14.95 -3.01
CA GLU A 154 -0.09 -15.39 -2.07
C GLU A 154 -1.28 -14.43 -2.09
N TYR A 155 -1.07 -13.20 -2.56
CA TYR A 155 -2.04 -12.11 -2.51
C TYR A 155 -2.49 -11.69 -3.91
N GLU A 156 -3.79 -11.42 -4.06
CA GLU A 156 -4.35 -10.79 -5.26
C GLU A 156 -4.33 -9.25 -5.16
N LEU A 157 -4.37 -8.74 -3.93
CA LEU A 157 -4.25 -7.31 -3.62
C LEU A 157 -3.27 -7.10 -2.47
N LEU A 158 -2.32 -6.19 -2.65
CA LEU A 158 -1.46 -5.69 -1.59
C LEU A 158 -1.87 -4.26 -1.23
N VAL A 159 -2.20 -4.03 0.03
CA VAL A 159 -2.51 -2.72 0.60
C VAL A 159 -1.29 -2.24 1.38
N VAL A 160 -0.73 -1.10 0.99
CA VAL A 160 0.50 -0.56 1.57
C VAL A 160 0.35 0.93 1.85
N GLY A 161 1.07 1.46 2.83
CA GLY A 161 1.18 2.90 3.01
C GLY A 161 2.18 3.52 2.03
N ASN A 162 1.94 4.78 1.65
CA ASN A 162 2.85 5.59 0.85
C ASN A 162 4.01 6.12 1.73
N GLY A 163 4.90 5.26 2.22
CA GLY A 163 6.02 5.69 3.08
C GLY A 163 7.32 4.95 2.81
N MET A 164 8.47 5.62 3.00
CA MET A 164 9.60 5.06 3.76
C MET A 164 10.62 6.15 4.20
N SER A 165 10.83 6.21 5.52
CA SER A 165 11.90 6.79 6.38
C SER A 165 12.57 8.17 6.13
N ARG A 166 12.98 8.78 7.26
CA ARG A 166 13.41 10.18 7.54
C ARG A 166 14.67 10.69 6.81
N SER A 167 15.04 10.14 5.65
CA SER A 167 16.26 10.53 4.92
C SER A 167 16.10 10.66 3.39
N THR A 168 14.90 10.68 2.84
CA THR A 168 14.71 11.04 1.43
C THR A 168 14.54 12.55 1.24
N MET A 169 15.54 13.32 1.69
CA MET A 169 15.76 14.68 1.21
C MET A 169 16.76 14.73 0.05
N VAL A 170 17.35 13.58 -0.31
CA VAL A 170 18.45 13.51 -1.28
C VAL A 170 18.31 12.30 -2.20
N ALA A 171 17.26 12.24 -3.03
CA ALA A 171 17.23 11.38 -4.21
C ALA A 171 16.08 11.76 -5.16
N GLU A 172 15.99 13.04 -5.57
CA GLU A 172 15.12 13.43 -6.70
C GLU A 172 15.70 13.02 -8.07
N HIS A 173 16.81 12.28 -8.10
CA HIS A 173 17.45 11.82 -9.33
C HIS A 173 17.80 10.34 -9.17
N ASN A 174 16.91 9.46 -9.63
CA ASN A 174 17.23 8.50 -10.70
C ASN A 174 16.30 7.28 -10.82
N HIS A 175 15.31 7.04 -9.95
CA HIS A 175 14.50 5.79 -10.05
C HIS A 175 13.00 5.92 -9.73
N ASN A 176 12.42 7.13 -9.64
CA ASN A 176 10.97 7.28 -9.43
C ASN A 176 10.20 7.22 -10.76
N LYS A 177 9.88 6.01 -11.23
CA LYS A 177 8.99 5.82 -12.39
C LYS A 177 7.60 6.44 -12.14
N HIS A 178 7.09 6.37 -10.91
CA HIS A 178 5.80 6.95 -10.49
C HIS A 178 5.92 7.67 -9.14
N ALA A 179 5.86 9.01 -9.15
CA ALA A 179 5.96 9.81 -7.93
C ALA A 179 4.76 9.60 -6.99
N GLU A 180 3.59 9.29 -7.57
CA GLU A 180 2.34 9.04 -6.85
C GLU A 180 2.32 7.75 -6.02
N LEU A 181 3.25 6.82 -6.25
CA LEU A 181 3.31 5.52 -5.54
C LEU A 181 4.33 5.49 -4.40
N GLY A 182 5.25 6.46 -4.35
CA GLY A 182 6.37 6.45 -3.41
C GLY A 182 7.27 5.21 -3.50
N PRO A 183 8.22 5.04 -2.55
CA PRO A 183 9.24 3.99 -2.63
C PRO A 183 8.65 2.57 -2.61
N ILE A 184 7.81 2.24 -1.62
CA ILE A 184 7.17 0.91 -1.48
C ILE A 184 6.30 0.62 -2.70
N GLY A 185 5.47 1.58 -3.10
CA GLY A 185 4.56 1.39 -4.22
C GLY A 185 5.31 1.22 -5.55
N ASN A 186 6.43 1.92 -5.77
CA ASN A 186 7.26 1.72 -6.96
C ASN A 186 7.89 0.33 -7.02
N ILE A 187 8.36 -0.22 -5.89
CA ILE A 187 8.87 -1.60 -5.82
C ILE A 187 7.76 -2.58 -6.22
N LEU A 188 6.56 -2.42 -5.66
CA LEU A 188 5.44 -3.32 -5.92
C LEU A 188 4.76 -3.11 -7.29
N ALA A 189 4.92 -1.93 -7.88
CA ALA A 189 4.42 -1.59 -9.21
C ALA A 189 5.38 -1.99 -10.34
N SER A 190 6.59 -2.40 -10.01
CA SER A 190 7.58 -2.85 -10.98
C SER A 190 7.10 -4.10 -11.72
N SER A 191 7.29 -4.08 -13.04
CA SER A 191 6.95 -5.14 -13.99
C SER A 191 7.92 -6.32 -13.94
N ASP A 192 9.19 -6.00 -13.70
CA ASP A 192 10.32 -6.89 -13.94
C ASP A 192 10.56 -7.85 -12.75
N ASP A 193 9.79 -7.65 -11.68
CA ASP A 193 10.00 -8.26 -10.38
C ASP A 193 9.07 -9.46 -10.10
N GLY A 194 8.27 -9.90 -11.08
CA GLY A 194 7.40 -11.09 -10.96
C GLY A 194 6.18 -10.90 -10.06
N ILE A 195 5.82 -9.64 -9.76
CA ILE A 195 4.70 -9.27 -8.89
C ILE A 195 3.40 -9.26 -9.69
N THR A 196 2.51 -10.20 -9.37
CA THR A 196 1.21 -10.35 -10.05
C THR A 196 0.05 -9.70 -9.29
N ALA A 197 0.24 -9.39 -8.00
CA ALA A 197 -0.77 -8.75 -7.18
C ALA A 197 -1.08 -7.33 -7.67
N SER A 198 -2.34 -6.92 -7.63
CA SER A 198 -2.68 -5.51 -7.71
C SER A 198 -2.23 -4.80 -6.43
N VAL A 199 -1.94 -3.49 -6.52
CA VAL A 199 -1.35 -2.74 -5.40
C VAL A 199 -2.19 -1.52 -5.10
N LEU A 200 -2.55 -1.32 -3.85
CA LEU A 200 -3.20 -0.12 -3.37
C LEU A 200 -2.27 0.62 -2.40
N VAL A 201 -1.76 1.76 -2.85
CA VAL A 201 -0.85 2.61 -2.08
C VAL A 201 -1.64 3.72 -1.40
N ILE A 202 -1.63 3.78 -0.07
CA ILE A 202 -2.46 4.70 0.72
C ILE A 202 -1.61 5.81 1.33
N GLN A 203 -1.99 7.05 1.10
CA GLN A 203 -1.46 8.23 1.77
C GLN A 203 -2.50 8.78 2.74
N GLN A 204 -2.13 8.84 4.03
CA GLN A 204 -2.96 9.41 5.07
C GLN A 204 -3.12 10.92 4.86
N TYR A 205 -4.32 11.43 5.07
CA TYR A 205 -4.53 12.87 5.21
C TYR A 205 -3.98 13.38 6.53
N THR A 206 -3.06 14.33 6.45
CA THR A 206 -2.71 15.21 7.55
C THR A 206 -3.44 16.53 7.34
N ALA A 207 -4.29 16.91 8.29
CA ALA A 207 -4.81 18.26 8.32
C ALA A 207 -3.61 19.18 8.56
N ASN A 208 -3.06 19.75 7.49
CA ASN A 208 -2.11 20.84 7.62
C ASN A 208 -2.89 22.00 8.25
N ASP A 209 -2.31 22.67 9.25
CA ASP A 209 -2.83 23.85 9.94
C ASP A 209 -2.97 25.07 8.99
N ASN A 210 -3.69 24.92 7.87
CA ASN A 210 -4.03 25.99 6.95
C ASN A 210 -5.33 26.71 7.36
N GLU A 211 -5.82 26.49 8.58
CA GLU A 211 -6.88 27.30 9.21
C GLU A 211 -6.34 28.59 9.88
N ALA A 212 -5.20 29.13 9.43
CA ALA A 212 -4.67 30.40 9.90
C ALA A 212 -4.40 31.37 8.74
N THR A 213 -5.39 31.64 7.89
CA THR A 213 -5.54 32.89 7.12
C THR A 213 -6.85 32.84 6.32
N GLY A 214 -7.95 33.15 7.00
CA GLY A 214 -9.24 33.49 6.41
C GLY A 214 -9.72 34.82 6.98
#